data_AF-A0A0F6YMU2-F1
#
_entry.id   AF-A0A0F6YMU2-F1
#
_cell.length_a   1.000
_cell.length_b   1.000
_cell.length_c   1.000
_cell.angle_alpha   90.00
_cell.angle_beta   90.00
_cell.angle_gamma   90.00
#
_symmetry.space_group_name_H-M   'P 1'
#
loop_
_entity.id
_entity.type
_entity.pdbx_description
1 polymer ?
#
loop_
_entity_poly.entity_id
_entity_poly.type
_entity_poly.pdbx_seq_one_letter_code
_entity_poly.pdbx_strand_id
1 'polypeptide(L)'
;MQTFLPYASFEESARCLDSLRLGKQRVEVLQILRASMLEDYGWQTHPVVCMWRGHEDALIAYGLAISDEWIRRGHRDTCLAQIAEFSTHRRPPTERELIERGAMPPWLGDEALHRSHRSALLRKHRDHYAPFFERDLPDDLPYVWPVPCAAPDTAREPIAAWVLRAETRAMLGRFVRDGVVALPDADAHSGTKSARMTRAFVEDAKIGDVILVPDEARLLVGEITSDARHERRRRRPHVRDVRWLGELDRRALRRPVRLQDPSLFFALRGEDDPRLAMTASASSARV
;
A
#
# COMPACT_ATOMS: atom_id res chain seq x y z
N MET A 1 2.32 17.30 -2.06
CA MET A 1 1.97 17.47 -3.48
C MET A 1 2.58 16.25 -4.13
N GLN A 2 1.74 15.36 -4.67
CA GLN A 2 1.93 13.93 -4.42
C GLN A 2 2.86 13.21 -5.40
N THR A 3 3.00 13.66 -6.65
CA THR A 3 4.09 13.21 -7.55
C THR A 3 4.74 14.36 -8.30
N PHE A 4 6.05 14.24 -8.58
CA PHE A 4 6.80 15.21 -9.38
C PHE A 4 7.36 14.56 -10.65
N LEU A 5 6.87 15.01 -11.81
CA LEU A 5 7.26 14.53 -13.13
C LEU A 5 7.73 15.70 -14.02
N PRO A 6 8.86 16.35 -13.69
CA PRO A 6 9.40 17.44 -14.50
C PRO A 6 9.90 16.98 -15.88
N TYR A 7 10.16 15.69 -16.06
CA TYR A 7 10.59 15.06 -17.31
C TYR A 7 9.77 13.79 -17.60
N ALA A 8 9.79 13.35 -18.85
CA ALA A 8 9.16 12.09 -19.26
C ALA A 8 9.88 10.87 -18.69
N SER A 9 11.20 10.97 -18.45
CA SER A 9 11.97 9.92 -17.78
C SER A 9 11.80 10.00 -16.26
N PHE A 10 11.50 8.85 -15.65
CA PHE A 10 11.45 8.71 -14.19
C PHE A 10 12.82 8.92 -13.54
N GLU A 11 13.88 8.44 -14.17
CA GLU A 11 15.25 8.62 -13.68
C GLU A 11 15.68 10.09 -13.72
N GLU A 12 15.43 10.79 -14.82
CA GLU A 12 15.72 12.24 -14.93
C GLU A 12 14.91 13.04 -13.91
N SER A 13 13.62 12.69 -13.77
CA SER A 13 12.74 13.28 -12.76
C SER A 13 13.27 13.08 -11.35
N ALA A 14 13.79 11.90 -11.01
CA ALA A 14 14.37 11.63 -9.70
C ALA A 14 15.66 12.45 -9.46
N ARG A 15 16.57 12.46 -10.43
CA ARG A 15 17.88 13.14 -10.32
C ARG A 15 17.74 14.64 -10.07
N CYS A 16 16.77 15.32 -10.67
CA CYS A 16 16.63 16.76 -10.51
C CYS A 16 16.02 17.19 -9.16
N LEU A 17 15.33 16.30 -8.44
CA LEU A 17 14.68 16.65 -7.17
C LEU A 17 15.70 16.98 -6.08
N ASP A 18 15.41 17.98 -5.25
CA ASP A 18 16.14 18.16 -3.99
C ASP A 18 15.84 17.03 -3.01
N SER A 19 16.70 16.83 -2.01
CA SER A 19 16.59 15.70 -1.09
C SER A 19 15.30 15.70 -0.26
N LEU A 20 14.71 16.86 0.07
CA LEU A 20 13.47 16.91 0.82
C LEU A 20 12.30 16.39 -0.02
N ARG A 21 12.21 16.81 -1.28
CA ARG A 21 11.14 16.36 -2.20
C ARG A 21 11.35 14.92 -2.63
N LEU A 22 12.58 14.52 -2.94
CA LEU A 22 12.93 13.14 -3.27
C LEU A 22 12.56 12.18 -2.11
N GLY A 23 12.94 12.53 -0.88
CA GLY A 23 12.60 11.73 0.30
C GLY A 23 11.09 11.60 0.52
N LYS A 24 10.33 12.68 0.25
CA LYS A 24 8.87 12.70 0.38
C LYS A 24 8.17 11.89 -0.70
N GLN A 25 8.67 11.91 -1.93
CA GLN A 25 8.09 11.19 -3.08
C GLN A 25 7.96 9.69 -2.83
N ARG A 26 8.94 9.06 -2.18
CA ARG A 26 8.88 7.63 -1.81
C ARG A 26 7.65 7.28 -0.98
N VAL A 27 7.31 8.13 -0.01
CA VAL A 27 6.14 7.94 0.86
C VAL A 27 4.84 8.25 0.11
N GLU A 28 4.83 9.30 -0.72
CA GLU A 28 3.64 9.67 -1.49
C GLU A 28 3.28 8.61 -2.54
N VAL A 29 4.26 7.96 -3.19
CA VAL A 29 4.03 6.82 -4.09
C VAL A 29 3.32 5.67 -3.36
N LEU A 30 3.78 5.30 -2.16
CA LEU A 30 3.09 4.28 -1.35
C LEU A 30 1.66 4.68 -1.01
N GLN A 31 1.42 5.96 -0.72
CA GLN A 31 0.08 6.45 -0.42
C GLN A 31 -0.84 6.37 -1.64
N ILE A 32 -0.33 6.68 -2.83
CA ILE A 32 -1.10 6.59 -4.09
C ILE A 32 -1.38 5.13 -4.44
N LEU A 33 -0.39 4.24 -4.35
CA LEU A 33 -0.58 2.81 -4.59
C LEU A 33 -1.64 2.21 -3.65
N ARG A 34 -1.57 2.56 -2.36
CA ARG A 34 -2.60 2.16 -1.38
C ARG A 34 -3.98 2.72 -1.73
N ALA A 35 -4.07 4.00 -2.11
CA ALA A 35 -5.34 4.61 -2.51
C ALA A 35 -5.90 4.06 -3.83
N SER A 36 -5.05 3.55 -4.72
CA SER A 36 -5.50 2.93 -5.98
C SER A 36 -5.94 1.48 -5.78
N MET A 37 -5.24 0.72 -4.94
CA MET A 37 -5.39 -0.75 -4.87
C MET A 37 -6.05 -1.28 -3.59
N LEU A 38 -6.28 -0.44 -2.56
CA LEU A 38 -6.93 -0.85 -1.31
C LEU A 38 -8.31 -0.17 -1.16
N GLU A 39 -9.35 -0.99 -1.08
CA GLU A 39 -10.77 -0.58 -1.12
C GLU A 39 -11.19 0.39 -0.01
N ASP A 40 -10.59 0.31 1.18
CA ASP A 40 -10.96 1.15 2.34
C ASP A 40 -9.90 2.23 2.68
N TYR A 41 -8.93 2.44 1.80
CA TYR A 41 -7.93 3.50 1.97
C TYR A 41 -8.51 4.86 1.55
N GLY A 42 -8.25 5.91 2.32
CA GLY A 42 -8.75 7.25 2.00
C GLY A 42 -8.09 7.85 0.74
N TRP A 43 -8.63 8.96 0.23
CA TRP A 43 -8.08 9.74 -0.90
C TRP A 43 -8.21 9.10 -2.30
N GLN A 44 -9.07 8.10 -2.48
CA GLN A 44 -9.27 7.43 -3.78
C GLN A 44 -9.76 8.37 -4.90
N THR A 45 -10.41 9.49 -4.53
CA THR A 45 -10.91 10.50 -5.47
C THR A 45 -9.92 11.64 -5.73
N HIS A 46 -8.72 11.59 -5.13
CA HIS A 46 -7.74 12.65 -5.30
C HIS A 46 -7.18 12.66 -6.74
N PRO A 47 -7.03 13.82 -7.40
CA PRO A 47 -6.64 13.90 -8.82
C PRO A 47 -5.41 13.08 -9.22
N VAL A 48 -4.36 13.08 -8.40
CA VAL A 48 -3.15 12.26 -8.68
C VAL A 48 -3.41 10.75 -8.59
N VAL A 49 -4.33 10.29 -7.75
CA VAL A 49 -4.71 8.87 -7.68
C VAL A 49 -5.47 8.52 -8.94
N CYS A 50 -6.39 9.39 -9.38
CA CYS A 50 -7.11 9.22 -10.64
C CYS A 50 -6.14 9.20 -11.85
N MET A 51 -5.09 10.03 -11.82
CA MET A 51 -4.05 10.08 -12.87
C MET A 51 -3.28 8.76 -13.02
N TRP A 52 -2.94 8.11 -11.89
CA TRP A 52 -2.17 6.87 -11.88
C TRP A 52 -3.02 5.59 -11.92
N ARG A 53 -4.35 5.70 -11.76
CA ARG A 53 -5.24 4.53 -11.76
C ARG A 53 -5.19 3.82 -13.10
N GLY A 54 -5.02 2.50 -13.07
CA GLY A 54 -4.84 1.66 -14.26
C GLY A 54 -3.41 1.71 -14.84
N HIS A 55 -2.51 2.48 -14.22
CA HIS A 55 -1.10 2.58 -14.59
C HIS A 55 -0.19 2.27 -13.38
N GLU A 56 -0.59 1.37 -12.50
CA GLU A 56 0.10 1.09 -11.25
C GLU A 56 1.51 0.53 -11.46
N ASP A 57 1.74 -0.28 -12.51
CA ASP A 57 3.08 -0.75 -12.86
C ASP A 57 4.04 0.42 -13.18
N ALA A 58 3.54 1.47 -13.85
CA ALA A 58 4.33 2.68 -14.13
C ALA A 58 4.57 3.51 -12.86
N LEU A 59 3.59 3.59 -11.96
CA LEU A 59 3.77 4.24 -10.65
C LEU A 59 4.79 3.49 -9.78
N ILE A 60 4.79 2.16 -9.82
CA ILE A 60 5.78 1.33 -9.14
C ILE A 60 7.17 1.62 -9.73
N ALA A 61 7.33 1.60 -11.06
CA ALA A 61 8.60 1.92 -11.72
C ALA A 61 9.11 3.33 -11.36
N TYR A 62 8.23 4.33 -11.33
CA TYR A 62 8.54 5.68 -10.84
C TYR A 62 9.03 5.66 -9.38
N GLY A 63 8.31 4.99 -8.49
CA GLY A 63 8.70 4.89 -7.07
C GLY A 63 10.04 4.20 -6.84
N LEU A 64 10.37 3.21 -7.66
CA LEU A 64 11.67 2.55 -7.64
C LEU A 64 12.77 3.49 -8.10
N ALA A 65 12.59 4.23 -9.21
CA ALA A 65 13.57 5.22 -9.67
C ALA A 65 13.85 6.30 -8.62
N ILE A 66 12.81 6.79 -7.93
CA ILE A 66 12.94 7.74 -6.81
C ILE A 66 13.73 7.12 -5.64
N SER A 67 13.47 5.85 -5.32
CA SER A 67 14.15 5.16 -4.22
C SER A 67 15.60 4.83 -4.54
N ASP A 68 15.89 4.45 -5.78
CA ASP A 68 17.25 4.19 -6.26
C ASP A 68 18.10 5.47 -6.21
N GLU A 69 17.56 6.61 -6.65
CA GLU A 69 18.24 7.91 -6.52
C GLU A 69 18.46 8.30 -5.05
N TRP A 70 17.50 8.03 -4.17
CA TRP A 70 17.63 8.27 -2.72
C TRP A 70 18.77 7.46 -2.10
N ILE A 71 18.87 6.17 -2.46
CA ILE A 71 19.95 5.27 -2.04
C ILE A 71 21.29 5.73 -2.63
N ARG A 72 21.32 6.11 -3.90
CA ARG A 72 22.52 6.60 -4.59
C ARG A 72 23.11 7.84 -3.91
N ARG A 73 22.28 8.69 -3.30
CA ARG A 73 22.70 9.84 -2.48
C ARG A 73 23.21 9.46 -1.08
N GLY A 74 23.29 8.18 -0.75
CA GLY A 74 23.82 7.66 0.51
C GLY A 74 22.78 7.57 1.64
N HIS A 75 21.49 7.69 1.34
CA HIS A 75 20.44 7.59 2.35
C HIS A 75 19.93 6.15 2.50
N ARG A 76 19.47 5.80 3.71
CA ARG A 76 18.78 4.52 3.96
C ARG A 76 17.36 4.58 3.44
N ASP A 77 16.94 3.52 2.77
CA ASP A 77 15.60 3.39 2.20
C ASP A 77 14.74 2.38 2.98
N THR A 78 13.46 2.69 3.13
CA THR A 78 12.46 1.84 3.80
C THR A 78 11.20 1.63 2.96
N CYS A 79 11.13 2.25 1.77
CA CYS A 79 9.95 2.28 0.92
C CYS A 79 10.08 1.36 -0.30
N LEU A 80 11.29 1.17 -0.83
CA LEU A 80 11.58 0.40 -2.05
C LEU A 80 10.95 -1.00 -2.01
N ALA A 81 11.20 -1.76 -0.94
CA ALA A 81 10.64 -3.09 -0.78
C ALA A 81 9.10 -3.06 -0.69
N GLN A 82 8.53 -2.09 0.05
CA GLN A 82 7.08 -1.93 0.17
C GLN A 82 6.44 -1.56 -1.18
N ILE A 83 7.09 -0.72 -1.99
CA ILE A 83 6.62 -0.32 -3.32
C ILE A 83 6.65 -1.53 -4.26
N ALA A 84 7.74 -2.30 -4.26
CA ALA A 84 7.89 -3.48 -5.10
C ALA A 84 6.82 -4.55 -4.83
N GLU A 85 6.34 -4.66 -3.59
CA GLU A 85 5.25 -5.59 -3.22
C GLU A 85 3.89 -5.29 -3.86
N PHE A 86 3.69 -4.08 -4.43
CA PHE A 86 2.48 -3.78 -5.19
C PHE A 86 2.49 -4.36 -6.60
N SER A 87 3.64 -4.87 -7.08
CA SER A 87 3.72 -5.46 -8.41
C SER A 87 3.03 -6.82 -8.45
N THR A 88 2.26 -7.05 -9.51
CA THR A 88 1.63 -8.35 -9.81
C THR A 88 2.57 -9.29 -10.57
N HIS A 89 3.75 -8.81 -10.96
CA HIS A 89 4.79 -9.57 -11.66
C HIS A 89 5.76 -10.20 -10.67
N ARG A 90 6.54 -11.21 -11.12
CA ARG A 90 7.60 -11.81 -10.29
C ARG A 90 8.63 -10.80 -9.80
N ARG A 91 8.88 -9.76 -10.60
CA ARG A 91 9.61 -8.54 -10.23
C ARG A 91 8.91 -7.35 -10.85
N PRO A 92 9.00 -6.15 -10.24
CA PRO A 92 8.53 -4.93 -10.88
C PRO A 92 9.11 -4.75 -12.29
N PRO A 93 8.29 -4.34 -13.27
CA PRO A 93 8.79 -3.98 -14.59
C PRO A 93 9.61 -2.69 -14.51
N THR A 94 10.64 -2.60 -15.34
CA THR A 94 11.42 -1.37 -15.51
C THR A 94 10.69 -0.39 -16.43
N GLU A 95 11.03 0.90 -16.34
CA GLU A 95 10.53 1.94 -17.26
C GLU A 95 10.72 1.54 -18.73
N ARG A 96 11.89 1.01 -19.08
CA ARG A 96 12.18 0.53 -20.43
C ARG A 96 11.24 -0.59 -20.89
N GLU A 97 11.00 -1.59 -20.05
CA GLU A 97 10.10 -2.71 -20.37
C GLU A 97 8.66 -2.24 -20.56
N LEU A 98 8.22 -1.22 -19.81
CA LEU A 98 6.90 -0.63 -19.95
C LEU A 98 6.78 0.16 -21.27
N ILE A 99 7.82 0.90 -21.65
CA ILE A 99 7.87 1.60 -22.95
C ILE A 99 7.80 0.58 -24.09
N GLU A 100 8.63 -0.47 -24.07
CA GLU A 100 8.69 -1.49 -25.12
C GLU A 100 7.36 -2.22 -25.32
N ARG A 101 6.53 -2.32 -24.26
CA ARG A 101 5.21 -2.97 -24.30
C ARG A 101 4.06 -1.99 -24.54
N GLY A 102 4.33 -0.69 -24.67
CA GLY A 102 3.30 0.34 -24.80
C GLY A 102 2.41 0.47 -23.56
N ALA A 103 2.94 0.15 -22.37
CA ALA A 103 2.23 0.16 -21.10
C ALA A 103 2.42 1.46 -20.28
N MET A 104 3.12 2.45 -20.84
CA MET A 104 3.28 3.76 -20.19
C MET A 104 1.97 4.55 -20.21
N PRO A 105 1.72 5.40 -19.20
CA PRO A 105 0.58 6.31 -19.21
C PRO A 105 0.63 7.22 -20.45
N PRO A 106 -0.50 7.42 -21.16
CA PRO A 106 -0.52 8.18 -22.41
C PRO A 106 -0.21 9.67 -22.22
N TRP A 107 -0.33 10.19 -21.01
CA TRP A 107 -0.02 11.56 -20.63
C TRP A 107 1.46 11.77 -20.28
N LEU A 108 2.25 10.70 -20.12
CA LEU A 108 3.67 10.84 -19.86
C LEU A 108 4.38 11.15 -21.18
N GLY A 109 5.07 12.29 -21.22
CA GLY A 109 5.57 12.91 -22.46
C GLY A 109 4.74 14.12 -22.90
N ASP A 110 3.58 14.39 -22.29
CA ASP A 110 2.83 15.63 -22.51
C ASP A 110 3.57 16.81 -21.87
N GLU A 111 4.06 17.70 -22.72
CA GLU A 111 4.83 18.87 -22.32
C GLU A 111 4.04 19.83 -21.42
N ALA A 112 2.71 19.94 -21.58
CA ALA A 112 1.89 20.77 -20.69
C ALA A 112 1.88 20.23 -19.26
N LEU A 113 1.83 18.90 -19.11
CA LEU A 113 1.95 18.22 -17.83
C LEU A 113 3.32 18.49 -17.22
N HIS A 114 4.40 18.16 -17.92
CA HIS A 114 5.76 18.31 -17.42
C HIS A 114 6.09 19.75 -17.03
N ARG A 115 5.71 20.71 -17.87
CA ARG A 115 5.88 22.15 -17.63
C ARG A 115 5.17 22.62 -16.36
N SER A 116 3.95 22.13 -16.10
CA SER A 116 3.22 22.47 -14.86
C SER A 116 3.92 21.93 -13.60
N HIS A 117 4.54 20.74 -13.68
CA HIS A 117 5.32 20.16 -12.59
C HIS A 117 6.64 20.93 -12.38
N ARG A 118 7.35 21.32 -13.44
CA ARG A 118 8.55 22.18 -13.37
C ARG A 118 8.23 23.53 -12.72
N SER A 119 7.15 24.18 -13.15
CA SER A 119 6.68 25.45 -12.58
C SER A 119 6.44 25.35 -11.07
N ALA A 120 5.77 24.30 -10.63
CA ALA A 120 5.52 24.10 -9.22
C ALA A 120 6.76 23.75 -8.41
N LEU A 121 7.76 23.09 -9.00
CA LEU A 121 9.06 22.88 -8.38
C LEU A 121 9.82 24.21 -8.19
N LEU A 122 9.79 25.11 -9.18
CA LEU A 122 10.38 26.46 -9.05
C LEU A 122 9.76 27.24 -7.88
N ARG A 123 8.43 27.26 -7.77
CA ARG A 123 7.72 27.91 -6.64
C ARG A 123 8.09 27.35 -5.28
N LYS A 124 8.50 26.09 -5.29
CA LYS A 124 8.83 25.33 -4.10
C LYS A 124 10.28 25.56 -3.67
N HIS A 125 11.21 25.72 -4.60
CA HIS A 125 12.63 26.02 -4.29
C HIS A 125 13.40 26.54 -5.53
N ARG A 126 13.22 27.83 -5.86
CA ARG A 126 13.72 28.43 -7.10
C ARG A 126 15.21 28.22 -7.33
N ASP A 127 16.06 28.50 -6.35
CA ASP A 127 17.52 28.48 -6.52
C ASP A 127 18.07 27.09 -6.91
N HIS A 128 17.44 26.03 -6.41
CA HIS A 128 17.81 24.66 -6.80
C HIS A 128 17.31 24.30 -8.19
N TYR A 129 16.10 24.74 -8.56
CA TYR A 129 15.43 24.28 -9.78
C TYR A 129 15.72 25.13 -11.02
N ALA A 130 16.06 26.41 -10.85
CA ALA A 130 16.37 27.31 -11.96
C ALA A 130 17.49 26.80 -12.90
N PRO A 131 18.56 26.11 -12.44
CA PRO A 131 19.56 25.54 -13.34
C PRO A 131 19.07 24.37 -14.22
N PHE A 132 17.97 23.71 -13.85
CA PHE A 132 17.47 22.53 -14.55
C PHE A 132 16.41 22.84 -15.62
N PHE A 133 15.75 23.99 -15.52
CA PHE A 133 14.54 24.32 -16.27
C PHE A 133 14.72 25.55 -17.15
N GLU A 134 13.71 25.85 -17.98
CA GLU A 134 13.73 26.98 -18.89
C GLU A 134 13.80 28.31 -18.13
N ARG A 135 14.64 29.23 -18.61
CA ARG A 135 14.90 30.53 -17.94
C ARG A 135 13.63 31.35 -17.69
N ASP A 136 12.68 31.31 -18.62
CA ASP A 136 11.46 32.11 -18.59
C ASP A 136 10.23 31.28 -18.16
N LEU A 137 10.43 30.13 -17.50
CA LEU A 137 9.33 29.33 -16.96
C LEU A 137 8.68 30.07 -15.77
N PRO A 138 7.38 30.45 -15.85
CA PRO A 138 6.64 30.97 -14.69
C PRO A 138 6.55 29.92 -13.58
N ASP A 139 6.50 30.35 -12.31
CA ASP A 139 6.41 29.48 -11.13
C ASP A 139 4.97 29.36 -10.56
N ASP A 140 4.00 30.00 -11.19
CA ASP A 140 2.60 30.09 -10.75
C ASP A 140 1.62 29.31 -11.65
N LEU A 141 2.11 28.47 -12.58
CA LEU A 141 1.23 27.68 -13.43
C LEU A 141 0.36 26.72 -12.59
N PRO A 142 -0.94 26.59 -12.91
CA PRO A 142 -1.79 25.59 -12.31
C PRO A 142 -1.34 24.18 -12.73
N TYR A 143 -1.63 23.18 -11.89
CA TYR A 143 -1.41 21.79 -12.25
C TYR A 143 -2.27 21.36 -13.42
N VAL A 144 -1.66 20.67 -14.37
CA VAL A 144 -2.37 19.91 -15.40
C VAL A 144 -2.55 18.48 -14.88
N TRP A 145 -3.81 18.07 -14.71
CA TRP A 145 -4.18 16.69 -14.37
C TRP A 145 -4.89 16.06 -15.56
N PRO A 146 -4.39 14.94 -16.12
CA PRO A 146 -4.85 14.42 -17.40
C PRO A 146 -6.17 13.62 -17.34
N VAL A 147 -6.71 13.34 -16.14
CA VAL A 147 -7.86 12.44 -15.99
C VAL A 147 -8.84 12.91 -14.91
N PRO A 148 -10.14 13.08 -15.24
CA PRO A 148 -11.20 13.17 -14.24
C PRO A 148 -11.37 11.81 -13.52
N CYS A 149 -11.75 11.82 -12.25
CA CYS A 149 -11.92 10.57 -11.52
C CYS A 149 -13.14 9.78 -12.01
N ALA A 150 -12.93 8.56 -12.52
CA ALA A 150 -13.99 7.55 -12.48
C ALA A 150 -14.23 7.17 -11.01
N ALA A 151 -15.50 6.99 -10.62
CA ALA A 151 -15.83 6.46 -9.31
C ALA A 151 -15.18 5.07 -9.17
N PRO A 152 -14.60 4.74 -8.00
CA PRO A 152 -14.13 3.36 -7.76
C PRO A 152 -15.31 2.41 -7.96
N ASP A 153 -15.04 1.22 -8.52
CA ASP A 153 -16.03 0.16 -8.59
C ASP A 153 -16.50 -0.15 -7.16
N THR A 154 -17.80 -0.01 -6.92
CA THR A 154 -18.41 -0.12 -5.58
C THR A 154 -18.80 -1.54 -5.23
N ALA A 155 -18.64 -2.50 -6.15
CA ALA A 155 -18.90 -3.91 -5.90
C ALA A 155 -17.85 -4.48 -4.94
N ARG A 156 -18.17 -4.47 -3.64
CA ARG A 156 -17.33 -5.08 -2.61
C ARG A 156 -17.34 -6.60 -2.77
N GLU A 157 -16.17 -7.16 -3.07
CA GLU A 157 -15.95 -8.60 -3.03
C GLU A 157 -16.27 -9.16 -1.61
N PRO A 158 -16.69 -10.44 -1.51
CA PRO A 158 -16.92 -11.09 -0.22
C PRO A 158 -15.63 -11.16 0.60
N ILE A 159 -15.75 -11.20 1.93
CA ILE A 159 -14.59 -11.35 2.83
C ILE A 159 -14.08 -12.79 2.73
N ALA A 160 -12.82 -12.96 2.36
CA ALA A 160 -12.13 -14.24 2.33
C ALA A 160 -11.47 -14.55 3.69
N ALA A 161 -10.88 -13.53 4.31
CA ALA A 161 -10.25 -13.63 5.61
C ALA A 161 -10.09 -12.27 6.27
N TRP A 162 -9.91 -12.26 7.58
CA TRP A 162 -9.46 -11.11 8.35
C TRP A 162 -7.95 -11.14 8.53
N VAL A 163 -7.31 -9.99 8.58
CA VAL A 163 -5.88 -9.87 8.89
C VAL A 163 -5.75 -9.11 10.20
N LEU A 164 -4.95 -9.63 11.13
CA LEU A 164 -4.58 -8.95 12.37
C LEU A 164 -3.06 -8.84 12.46
N ARG A 165 -2.52 -7.63 12.63
CA ARG A 165 -1.08 -7.42 12.78
C ARG A 165 -0.67 -7.44 14.25
N ALA A 166 0.23 -8.35 14.60
CA ALA A 166 0.95 -8.28 15.86
C ALA A 166 2.06 -7.22 15.75
N GLU A 167 2.03 -6.22 16.61
CA GLU A 167 3.04 -5.13 16.59
C GLU A 167 4.43 -5.59 17.04
N THR A 168 4.50 -6.73 17.74
CA THR A 168 5.77 -7.31 18.20
C THR A 168 5.73 -8.83 18.11
N ARG A 169 6.90 -9.46 17.89
CA ARG A 169 7.03 -10.92 17.91
C ARG A 169 6.63 -11.54 19.26
N ALA A 170 6.86 -10.82 20.36
CA ALA A 170 6.40 -11.23 21.69
C ALA A 170 4.88 -11.24 21.81
N MET A 171 4.19 -10.30 21.15
CA MET A 171 2.72 -10.29 21.09
C MET A 171 2.20 -11.46 20.25
N LEU A 172 2.83 -11.71 19.11
CA LEU A 172 2.50 -12.87 18.28
C LEU A 172 2.63 -14.18 19.07
N GLY A 173 3.73 -14.37 19.78
CA GLY A 173 3.95 -15.56 20.61
C GLY A 173 2.89 -15.75 21.71
N ARG A 174 2.32 -14.65 22.24
CA ARG A 174 1.18 -14.74 23.19
C ARG A 174 -0.11 -15.13 22.50
N PHE A 175 -0.41 -14.56 21.33
CA PHE A 175 -1.60 -14.94 20.56
C PHE A 175 -1.61 -16.42 20.21
N VAL A 176 -0.46 -16.95 19.78
CA VAL A 176 -0.31 -18.37 19.46
C VAL A 176 -0.46 -19.24 20.69
N ARG A 177 0.26 -18.92 21.78
CA ARG A 177 0.26 -19.70 23.02
C ARG A 177 -1.11 -19.75 23.69
N ASP A 178 -1.77 -18.61 23.76
CA ASP A 178 -3.02 -18.47 24.51
C ASP A 178 -4.24 -18.83 23.64
N GLY A 179 -4.05 -19.06 22.33
CA GLY A 179 -5.15 -19.35 21.40
C GLY A 179 -6.10 -18.18 21.21
N VAL A 180 -5.58 -16.95 21.20
CA VAL A 180 -6.39 -15.72 21.12
C VAL A 180 -5.78 -14.70 20.18
N VAL A 181 -6.62 -13.76 19.73
CA VAL A 181 -6.17 -12.48 19.16
C VAL A 181 -6.81 -11.32 19.90
N ALA A 182 -6.15 -10.17 19.91
CA ALA A 182 -6.66 -9.00 20.62
C ALA A 182 -6.34 -7.68 19.93
N LEU A 183 -7.28 -6.74 20.03
CA LEU A 183 -7.21 -5.39 19.47
C LEU A 183 -7.25 -4.32 20.58
N PRO A 184 -6.50 -3.21 20.47
CA PRO A 184 -6.64 -2.07 21.38
C PRO A 184 -8.02 -1.41 21.25
N ASP A 185 -8.37 -0.61 22.26
CA ASP A 185 -9.52 0.28 22.15
C ASP A 185 -9.37 1.25 20.98
N ALA A 186 -10.51 1.64 20.42
CA ALA A 186 -10.55 2.72 19.45
C ALA A 186 -10.13 4.04 20.12
N ASP A 187 -9.54 4.93 19.32
CA ASP A 187 -9.36 6.32 19.75
C ASP A 187 -10.74 6.95 20.04
N ALA A 188 -10.82 7.84 21.03
CA ALA A 188 -12.07 8.37 21.57
C ALA A 188 -12.99 9.10 20.56
N HIS A 189 -12.52 9.36 19.34
CA HIS A 189 -13.29 10.04 18.31
C HIS A 189 -14.00 9.04 17.38
N SER A 190 -15.33 9.08 17.39
CA SER A 190 -16.17 8.33 16.46
C SER A 190 -15.90 8.79 15.01
N GLY A 191 -15.83 7.83 14.08
CA GLY A 191 -15.52 8.10 12.66
C GLY A 191 -14.02 8.02 12.29
N THR A 192 -13.12 7.82 13.25
CA THR A 192 -11.70 7.55 12.98
C THR A 192 -11.49 6.18 12.34
N LYS A 193 -10.33 6.01 11.70
CA LYS A 193 -9.86 4.70 11.19
C LYS A 193 -9.84 3.64 12.29
N SER A 194 -9.41 4.03 13.49
CA SER A 194 -9.34 3.18 14.69
C SER A 194 -10.73 2.69 15.11
N ALA A 195 -11.73 3.57 15.13
CA ALA A 195 -13.11 3.19 15.44
C ALA A 195 -13.72 2.20 14.43
N ARG A 196 -13.48 2.39 13.13
CA ARG A 196 -13.94 1.43 12.09
C ARG A 196 -13.30 0.06 12.24
N MET A 197 -12.01 0.04 12.56
CA MET A 197 -11.25 -1.19 12.79
C MET A 197 -11.77 -1.97 14.00
N THR A 198 -12.00 -1.30 15.13
CA THR A 198 -12.58 -1.91 16.31
C THR A 198 -13.98 -2.43 16.05
N ARG A 199 -14.82 -1.66 15.34
CA ARG A 199 -16.13 -2.12 14.91
C ARG A 199 -16.05 -3.38 14.04
N ALA A 200 -15.15 -3.42 13.06
CA ALA A 200 -14.98 -4.59 12.22
C ALA A 200 -14.58 -5.84 13.02
N PHE A 201 -13.71 -5.69 14.02
CA PHE A 201 -13.29 -6.79 14.89
C PHE A 201 -14.40 -7.27 15.85
N VAL A 202 -15.17 -6.34 16.40
CA VAL A 202 -16.21 -6.64 17.40
C VAL A 202 -17.50 -7.11 16.75
N GLU A 203 -17.95 -6.42 15.70
CA GLU A 203 -19.25 -6.62 15.06
C GLU A 203 -19.18 -7.43 13.78
N ASP A 204 -18.26 -7.11 12.87
CA ASP A 204 -18.31 -7.68 11.50
C ASP A 204 -17.71 -9.08 11.42
N ALA A 205 -16.57 -9.33 12.09
CA ALA A 205 -15.94 -10.64 12.13
C ALA A 205 -16.80 -11.66 12.90
N LYS A 206 -16.97 -12.85 12.33
CA LYS A 206 -17.86 -13.90 12.86
C LYS A 206 -17.09 -15.17 13.24
N ILE A 207 -17.73 -16.00 14.06
CA ILE A 207 -17.25 -17.36 14.34
C ILE A 207 -17.19 -18.15 13.02
N GLY A 208 -16.11 -18.87 12.79
CA GLY A 208 -15.84 -19.61 11.56
C GLY A 208 -15.08 -18.83 10.48
N ASP A 209 -14.95 -17.51 10.64
CA ASP A 209 -14.11 -16.69 9.74
C ASP A 209 -12.63 -17.03 9.92
N VAL A 210 -11.89 -16.99 8.81
CA VAL A 210 -10.44 -17.15 8.80
C VAL A 210 -9.79 -15.86 9.28
N ILE A 211 -8.77 -15.99 10.12
CA ILE A 211 -7.90 -14.89 10.54
C ILE A 211 -6.44 -15.20 10.21
N LEU A 212 -5.76 -14.21 9.65
CA LEU A 212 -4.36 -14.26 9.26
C LEU A 212 -3.56 -13.32 10.15
N VAL A 213 -2.44 -13.80 10.69
CA VAL A 213 -1.50 -12.97 11.44
C VAL A 213 -0.14 -12.98 10.73
N PRO A 214 0.27 -11.88 10.08
CA PRO A 214 1.55 -11.82 9.39
C PRO A 214 2.75 -11.91 10.34
N ASP A 215 3.71 -12.74 9.99
CA ASP A 215 5.03 -12.86 10.62
C ASP A 215 6.11 -12.89 9.53
N GLU A 216 6.71 -11.74 9.25
CA GLU A 216 7.69 -11.57 8.18
C GLU A 216 7.17 -12.11 6.82
N ALA A 217 7.74 -13.20 6.31
CA ALA A 217 7.38 -13.84 5.06
C ALA A 217 6.24 -14.87 5.19
N ARG A 218 5.77 -15.15 6.41
CA ARG A 218 4.75 -16.16 6.70
C ARG A 218 3.47 -15.52 7.22
N LEU A 219 2.38 -16.26 7.10
CA LEU A 219 1.06 -15.91 7.62
C LEU A 219 0.61 -17.06 8.51
N LEU A 220 0.42 -16.79 9.80
CA LEU A 220 -0.28 -17.72 10.67
C LEU A 220 -1.75 -17.71 10.34
N VAL A 221 -2.32 -18.88 10.11
CA VAL A 221 -3.73 -19.06 9.74
C VAL A 221 -4.47 -19.62 10.93
N GLY A 222 -5.56 -18.96 11.32
CA GLY A 222 -6.45 -19.40 12.37
C GLY A 222 -7.91 -19.27 11.96
N GLU A 223 -8.78 -19.86 12.76
CA GLU A 223 -10.23 -19.74 12.65
C GLU A 223 -10.78 -19.12 13.94
N ILE A 224 -11.66 -18.13 13.82
CA ILE A 224 -12.29 -17.49 14.97
C ILE A 224 -13.30 -18.45 15.59
N THR A 225 -13.15 -18.75 16.89
CA THR A 225 -14.01 -19.71 17.60
C THR A 225 -14.92 -19.07 18.66
N SER A 226 -14.83 -17.76 18.87
CA SER A 226 -15.68 -17.05 19.82
C SER A 226 -16.18 -15.71 19.28
N ASP A 227 -17.29 -15.23 19.87
CA ASP A 227 -17.64 -13.81 19.80
C ASP A 227 -16.58 -12.95 20.48
N ALA A 228 -16.59 -11.65 20.15
CA ALA A 228 -15.69 -10.70 20.79
C ALA A 228 -16.08 -10.47 22.26
N ARG A 229 -15.09 -10.59 23.15
CA ARG A 229 -15.22 -10.24 24.57
C ARG A 229 -14.40 -9.00 24.90
N HIS A 230 -14.84 -8.26 25.92
CA HIS A 230 -14.16 -7.05 26.38
C HIS A 230 -13.54 -7.22 27.77
N GLU A 231 -12.22 -7.34 27.84
CA GLU A 231 -11.43 -7.54 29.06
C GLU A 231 -10.80 -6.23 29.56
N ARG A 232 -11.52 -5.48 30.38
CA ARG A 232 -11.15 -4.11 30.86
C ARG A 232 -9.76 -3.98 31.49
N ARG A 233 -9.18 -5.08 32.00
CA ARG A 233 -7.84 -5.06 32.64
C ARG A 233 -6.69 -5.28 31.65
N ARG A 234 -6.98 -5.56 30.38
CA ARG A 234 -5.96 -5.72 29.33
C ARG A 234 -5.76 -4.40 28.60
N ARG A 235 -4.52 -4.15 28.19
CA ARG A 235 -4.17 -3.08 27.24
C ARG A 235 -4.86 -3.24 25.87
N ARG A 236 -5.28 -4.46 25.55
CA ARG A 236 -6.08 -4.81 24.36
C ARG A 236 -7.32 -5.53 24.85
N PRO A 237 -8.39 -4.78 25.18
CA PRO A 237 -9.52 -5.36 25.87
C PRO A 237 -10.41 -6.16 24.92
N HIS A 238 -10.42 -5.88 23.62
CA HIS A 238 -11.19 -6.68 22.66
C HIS A 238 -10.42 -7.96 22.34
N VAL A 239 -10.94 -9.11 22.77
CA VAL A 239 -10.31 -10.43 22.62
C VAL A 239 -11.26 -11.39 21.90
N ARG A 240 -10.71 -12.26 21.06
CA ARG A 240 -11.39 -13.42 20.47
C ARG A 240 -10.53 -14.66 20.59
N ASP A 241 -11.17 -15.82 20.81
CA ASP A 241 -10.50 -17.11 20.74
C ASP A 241 -10.30 -17.52 19.27
N VAL A 242 -9.14 -18.12 19.02
CA VAL A 242 -8.71 -18.54 17.70
C VAL A 242 -8.11 -19.93 17.78
N ARG A 243 -8.60 -20.81 16.91
CA ARG A 243 -7.98 -22.11 16.67
C ARG A 243 -6.97 -21.98 15.54
N TRP A 244 -5.70 -22.09 15.86
CA TRP A 244 -4.63 -22.05 14.86
C TRP A 244 -4.62 -23.31 14.00
N LEU A 245 -4.61 -23.11 12.68
CA LEU A 245 -4.67 -24.19 11.68
C LEU A 245 -3.28 -24.50 11.11
N GLY A 246 -2.37 -23.52 11.09
CA GLY A 246 -1.00 -23.69 10.59
C GLY A 246 -0.43 -22.39 10.02
N GLU A 247 0.50 -22.53 9.08
CA GLU A 247 1.22 -21.43 8.43
C GLU A 247 1.03 -21.49 6.90
N LEU A 248 1.00 -20.31 6.28
CA LEU A 248 0.95 -20.10 4.84
C LEU A 248 2.09 -19.16 4.42
N ASP A 249 2.79 -19.46 3.33
CA ASP A 249 3.74 -18.51 2.76
C ASP A 249 2.98 -17.29 2.23
N ARG A 250 3.45 -16.06 2.52
CA ARG A 250 2.82 -14.82 2.04
C ARG A 250 2.65 -14.81 0.52
N ARG A 251 3.56 -15.45 -0.22
CA ARG A 251 3.55 -15.55 -1.69
C ARG A 251 2.49 -16.51 -2.22
N ALA A 252 1.91 -17.36 -1.37
CA ALA A 252 0.83 -18.25 -1.77
C ALA A 252 -0.52 -17.52 -1.92
N LEU A 253 -0.64 -16.30 -1.39
CA LEU A 253 -1.79 -15.44 -1.69
C LEU A 253 -1.70 -14.92 -3.12
N ARG A 254 -2.80 -14.97 -3.88
CA ARG A 254 -2.86 -14.40 -5.24
C ARG A 254 -2.60 -12.89 -5.30
N ARG A 255 -3.04 -12.15 -4.26
CA ARG A 255 -2.90 -10.68 -4.17
C ARG A 255 -2.24 -10.28 -2.84
N PRO A 256 -0.93 -10.52 -2.66
CA PRO A 256 -0.23 -10.19 -1.42
C PRO A 256 -0.21 -8.69 -1.16
N VAL A 257 -0.38 -7.86 -2.19
CA VAL A 257 -0.52 -6.40 -2.11
C VAL A 257 -1.60 -5.94 -1.12
N ARG A 258 -2.69 -6.71 -0.94
CA ARG A 258 -3.73 -6.37 0.05
C ARG A 258 -3.18 -6.37 1.49
N LEU A 259 -2.12 -7.13 1.74
CA LEU A 259 -1.36 -7.09 3.00
C LEU A 259 -0.41 -5.88 3.12
N GLN A 260 -0.51 -4.87 2.27
CA GLN A 260 0.14 -3.57 2.44
C GLN A 260 -0.75 -2.54 3.15
N ASP A 261 -1.98 -2.91 3.53
CA ASP A 261 -2.81 -2.07 4.39
C ASP A 261 -2.15 -1.88 5.77
N PRO A 262 -1.85 -0.64 6.20
CA PRO A 262 -1.19 -0.41 7.47
C PRO A 262 -2.10 -0.55 8.71
N SER A 263 -3.38 -0.86 8.54
CA SER A 263 -4.32 -1.09 9.64
C SER A 263 -3.90 -2.31 10.49
N LEU A 264 -4.16 -2.26 11.80
CA LEU A 264 -3.93 -3.41 12.67
C LEU A 264 -4.92 -4.53 12.39
N PHE A 265 -6.14 -4.20 11.99
CA PHE A 265 -7.17 -5.17 11.61
C PHE A 265 -7.92 -4.71 10.36
N PHE A 266 -8.03 -5.58 9.35
CA PHE A 266 -8.70 -5.28 8.08
C PHE A 266 -9.14 -6.56 7.37
N ALA A 267 -10.07 -6.44 6.42
CA ALA A 267 -10.55 -7.56 5.63
C ALA A 267 -9.69 -7.76 4.38
N LEU A 268 -9.35 -9.01 4.08
CA LEU A 268 -9.02 -9.45 2.73
C LEU A 268 -10.31 -9.90 2.07
N ARG A 269 -10.65 -9.22 0.98
CA ARG A 269 -11.81 -9.57 0.15
C ARG A 269 -11.36 -10.39 -1.07
N GLY A 270 -12.28 -11.01 -1.79
CA GLY A 270 -12.02 -11.68 -3.07
C GLY A 270 -11.79 -13.19 -3.00
N GLU A 271 -11.29 -13.76 -4.10
CA GLU A 271 -11.19 -15.21 -4.27
C GLU A 271 -9.83 -15.77 -3.86
N ASP A 272 -9.82 -16.39 -2.68
CA ASP A 272 -9.27 -17.71 -2.35
C ASP A 272 -9.37 -17.84 -0.82
N ASP A 273 -10.10 -18.85 -0.33
CA ASP A 273 -10.08 -19.17 1.10
C ASP A 273 -8.63 -19.56 1.46
N PRO A 274 -7.94 -18.85 2.37
CA PRO A 274 -6.57 -19.19 2.74
C PRO A 274 -6.41 -20.64 3.22
N ARG A 275 -7.49 -21.28 3.70
CA ARG A 275 -7.53 -22.71 4.02
C ARG A 275 -7.25 -23.59 2.80
N LEU A 276 -7.70 -23.20 1.61
CA LEU A 276 -7.43 -23.91 0.34
C LEU A 276 -5.99 -23.72 -0.13
N ALA A 277 -5.40 -22.55 0.10
CA ALA A 277 -3.99 -22.29 -0.21
C ALA A 277 -3.04 -23.11 0.70
N MET A 278 -3.44 -23.36 1.94
CA MET A 278 -2.71 -24.23 2.86
C MET A 278 -2.70 -25.71 2.43
N THR A 279 -3.84 -26.25 1.99
CA THR A 279 -3.93 -27.65 1.56
C THR A 279 -3.14 -27.92 0.27
N ALA A 280 -3.08 -26.94 -0.64
CA ALA A 280 -2.23 -26.98 -1.83
C ALA A 280 -0.73 -26.95 -1.48
N SER A 281 -0.32 -26.10 -0.54
CA SER A 281 1.09 -25.99 -0.09
C SER A 281 1.58 -27.26 0.62
N ALA A 282 0.72 -27.92 1.40
CA ALA A 282 1.04 -29.17 2.08
C ALA A 282 1.20 -30.36 1.12
N SER A 283 0.53 -30.34 -0.03
CA SER A 283 0.68 -31.38 -1.07
C SER A 283 1.96 -31.21 -1.90
N SER A 284 2.40 -29.97 -2.15
CA SER A 284 3.63 -29.68 -2.91
C SER A 284 4.92 -30.01 -2.15
N ALA A 285 4.88 -30.04 -0.81
CA ALA A 285 6.02 -30.41 0.03
C ALA A 285 6.24 -31.93 0.19
N ARG A 286 5.39 -32.77 -0.42
CA ARG A 286 5.46 -34.24 -0.34
C ARG A 286 5.93 -34.92 -1.64
N VAL A 287 6.40 -34.14 -2.63
CA VAL A 287 6.92 -34.64 -3.91
C VAL A 287 8.43 -34.44 -4.00
#